data_AF-A0A358EF94-F1
#
_entry.id   AF-A0A358EF94-F1
#
_cell.length_a   1.000
_cell.length_b   1.000
_cell.length_c   1.000
_cell.angle_alpha   90.00
_cell.angle_beta   90.00
_cell.angle_gamma   90.00
#
_symmetry.space_group_name_H-M   'P 1'
#
loop_
_entity.id
_entity.type
_entity.pdbx_description
1 polymer ?
#
loop_
_entity_poly.entity_id
_entity_poly.type
_entity_poly.pdbx_seq_one_letter_code
_entity_poly.pdbx_strand_id
1 'polypeptide(L)'
;LWFINRGFRVWPLHADRMIGSLFFDAGNAWGPDLSASGFQNALRDPLASLGAEITTEMLGLYRARVRLRVGVALPLTGGGDAVGYVRVGLPF
;
A
#
# COMPACT_ATOMS: atom_id res chain seq x y z
N LEU A 1 -10.64 18.99 -12.30
CA LEU A 1 -9.35 18.27 -12.38
C LEU A 1 -8.32 19.23 -12.94
N TRP A 2 -7.32 19.63 -12.15
CA TRP A 2 -6.22 20.47 -12.62
C TRP A 2 -5.12 19.57 -13.16
N PHE A 3 -4.83 19.64 -14.46
CA PHE A 3 -3.64 19.07 -15.05
C PHE A 3 -2.46 20.02 -14.79
N ILE A 4 -1.56 19.67 -13.86
CA ILE A 4 -0.31 20.41 -13.65
C ILE A 4 0.73 19.79 -14.58
N ASN A 5 0.81 20.29 -15.81
CA ASN A 5 1.91 19.98 -16.74
C ASN A 5 3.01 21.05 -16.59
N ARG A 6 3.73 21.03 -15.47
CA ARG A 6 4.94 21.86 -15.26
C ARG A 6 6.13 20.95 -14.95
N GLY A 7 6.68 20.31 -15.98
CA GLY A 7 8.00 19.71 -15.90
C GLY A 7 9.08 20.80 -15.75
N PHE A 8 9.99 20.64 -14.80
CA PHE A 8 11.16 21.49 -14.63
C PHE A 8 12.20 21.08 -15.70
N ARG A 9 12.15 21.68 -16.90
CA ARG A 9 12.99 21.30 -18.06
C ARG A 9 12.73 19.86 -18.55
N VAL A 10 13.53 19.37 -19.50
CA VAL A 10 13.46 18.05 -20.19
C VAL A 10 13.80 16.89 -19.22
N TRP A 11 13.26 16.91 -18.02
CA TRP A 11 13.51 15.89 -17.02
C TRP A 11 12.70 14.64 -17.35
N PRO A 12 13.28 13.44 -17.33
CA PRO A 12 12.60 12.22 -17.78
C PRO A 12 11.59 11.67 -16.77
N LEU A 13 11.16 12.46 -15.79
CA LEU A 13 10.15 12.08 -14.79
C LEU A 13 8.99 13.08 -14.82
N HIS A 14 7.80 12.59 -15.16
CA HIS A 14 6.56 13.37 -15.19
C HIS A 14 5.56 12.73 -14.23
N ALA A 15 4.92 13.53 -13.38
CA ALA A 15 3.82 13.06 -12.54
C ALA A 15 2.50 13.36 -13.25
N ASP A 16 1.80 12.30 -13.64
CA ASP A 16 0.58 12.42 -14.45
C ASP A 16 -0.66 12.56 -13.57
N ARG A 17 -0.66 11.87 -12.42
CA ARG A 17 -1.79 11.86 -11.49
C ARG A 17 -1.33 11.62 -10.06
N MET A 18 -1.94 12.35 -9.13
CA MET A 18 -1.75 12.16 -7.69
C MET A 18 -3.12 11.98 -7.04
N ILE A 19 -3.26 10.96 -6.20
CA ILE A 19 -4.50 10.60 -5.50
C ILE A 19 -4.18 10.39 -4.04
N GLY A 20 -4.95 11.02 -3.15
CA GLY A 20 -4.98 10.67 -1.74
C GLY A 20 -6.15 9.71 -1.45
N SER A 21 -5.93 8.70 -0.62
CA SER A 21 -6.96 7.78 -0.15
C SER A 21 -6.86 7.56 1.36
N LEU A 22 -8.02 7.27 1.97
CA LEU A 22 -8.12 6.67 3.29
C LEU A 22 -8.62 5.25 3.09
N PHE A 23 -8.12 4.31 3.89
CA PHE A 23 -8.52 2.90 3.80
C PHE A 23 -8.76 2.31 5.19
N PHE A 24 -9.64 1.31 5.23
CA PHE A 24 -9.89 0.44 6.37
C PHE A 24 -9.77 -1.00 5.87
N ASP A 25 -8.84 -1.75 6.45
CA ASP A 25 -8.57 -3.14 6.06
C ASP A 25 -8.78 -4.04 7.27
N ALA A 26 -9.50 -5.15 7.10
CA ALA A 26 -9.67 -6.16 8.12
C ALA A 26 -9.52 -7.57 7.52
N GLY A 27 -8.87 -8.45 8.25
CA GLY A 27 -8.59 -9.81 7.82
C GLY A 27 -8.31 -10.73 8.99
N ASN A 28 -8.46 -12.03 8.75
CA ASN A 28 -8.17 -13.06 9.73
C ASN A 28 -7.15 -14.03 9.12
N ALA A 29 -6.16 -14.44 9.90
CA ALA A 29 -5.24 -15.48 9.50
C ALA A 29 -5.73 -16.83 10.02
N TRP A 30 -5.91 -17.79 9.12
CA TRP A 30 -6.05 -19.20 9.44
C TRP A 30 -4.77 -19.95 9.06
N GLY A 31 -4.44 -21.00 9.79
CA GLY A 31 -3.28 -21.82 9.48
C GLY A 31 -3.07 -22.91 10.52
N PRO A 32 -2.45 -24.03 10.13
CA PRO A 32 -2.22 -25.10 11.07
C PRO A 32 -1.20 -24.69 12.13
N ASP A 33 -1.55 -24.88 13.39
CA ASP A 33 -0.56 -24.91 14.45
C ASP A 33 0.05 -26.32 14.49
N LEU A 34 1.39 -26.41 14.43
CA LEU A 34 2.10 -27.67 14.58
C LEU A 34 1.97 -28.13 16.03
N SER A 35 0.99 -29.00 16.28
CA SER A 35 0.80 -29.64 17.58
C SER A 35 1.22 -31.11 17.52
N ALA A 36 1.61 -31.68 18.66
CA ALA A 36 1.89 -33.12 18.78
C ALA A 36 0.67 -34.01 18.43
N SER A 37 -0.54 -33.45 18.43
CA SER A 37 -1.80 -34.13 18.07
C SER A 37 -2.19 -34.02 16.59
N GLY A 38 -1.37 -33.41 15.74
CA GLY A 38 -1.65 -33.23 14.31
C GLY A 38 -1.96 -31.79 13.90
N PHE A 39 -2.53 -31.62 12.70
CA PHE A 39 -2.86 -30.33 12.09
C PHE A 39 -4.15 -29.75 12.71
N GLN A 40 -4.02 -28.77 13.60
CA GLN A 40 -5.15 -28.01 14.14
C GLN A 40 -5.24 -26.67 13.44
N ASN A 41 -6.39 -26.37 12.81
CA ASN A 41 -6.59 -25.15 12.03
C ASN A 41 -7.45 -24.16 12.83
N ALA A 42 -6.90 -23.64 13.92
CA ALA A 42 -7.61 -22.74 14.82
C ALA A 42 -7.82 -21.37 14.17
N LEU A 43 -9.01 -20.79 14.37
CA LEU A 43 -9.28 -19.40 13.99
C LEU A 43 -8.44 -18.48 14.89
N ARG A 44 -7.62 -17.62 14.29
CA ARG A 44 -6.82 -16.64 15.05
C ARG A 44 -7.63 -15.38 15.33
N ASP A 45 -7.10 -14.46 16.12
CA ASP A 45 -7.75 -13.16 16.31
C ASP A 45 -7.75 -12.33 15.02
N PRO A 46 -8.85 -11.64 14.70
CA PRO A 46 -8.92 -10.78 13.52
C PRO A 46 -8.00 -9.56 13.66
N LEU A 47 -7.32 -9.22 12.57
CA LEU A 47 -6.51 -8.03 12.42
C LEU A 47 -7.31 -6.97 11.65
N ALA A 48 -7.31 -5.74 12.16
CA ALA A 48 -7.91 -4.59 11.51
C ALA A 48 -6.94 -3.41 11.53
N SER A 49 -6.98 -2.57 10.51
CA SER A 49 -6.14 -1.39 10.38
C SER A 49 -6.87 -0.25 9.65
N LEU A 50 -6.46 0.97 9.94
CA LEU A 50 -6.84 2.18 9.22
C LEU A 50 -5.58 2.81 8.65
N GLY A 51 -5.68 3.48 7.51
CA GLY A 51 -4.53 4.19 6.99
C GLY A 51 -4.86 5.24 5.95
N ALA A 52 -3.81 5.96 5.58
CA ALA A 52 -3.84 6.98 4.55
C ALA A 52 -2.71 6.72 3.55
N GLU A 53 -2.98 6.97 2.28
CA GLU A 53 -2.00 6.76 1.22
C GLU A 53 -2.07 7.85 0.16
N ILE A 54 -0.90 8.23 -0.34
CA ILE A 54 -0.74 9.02 -1.55
C ILE A 54 -0.23 8.08 -2.64
N THR A 55 -0.99 7.98 -3.72
CA THR A 55 -0.61 7.28 -4.95
C THR A 55 -0.26 8.29 -6.04
N THR A 56 0.92 8.18 -6.60
CA THR A 56 1.39 8.98 -7.73
C THR A 56 1.66 8.07 -8.93
N GLU A 57 1.02 8.37 -10.06
CA GLU A 57 1.33 7.76 -11.35
C GLU A 57 2.33 8.65 -12.09
N MET A 58 3.43 8.05 -12.54
CA MET A 58 4.54 8.74 -13.15
C MET A 58 4.94 8.09 -14.48
N LEU A 59 5.30 8.92 -15.46
CA LEU A 59 5.97 8.48 -16.69
C LEU A 59 7.48 8.73 -16.55
N GLY A 60 8.23 7.64 -16.40
CA GLY A 60 9.68 7.60 -16.37
C GLY A 60 10.28 7.31 -17.76
N LEU A 61 11.39 7.96 -18.09
CA LEU A 61 12.15 7.76 -19.34
C LEU A 61 11.26 7.85 -20.59
N TYR A 62 10.19 8.65 -20.54
CA TYR A 62 9.21 8.84 -21.60
C TYR A 62 8.44 7.59 -22.04
N ARG A 63 8.59 6.45 -21.35
CA ARG A 63 8.00 5.17 -21.77
C ARG A 63 7.48 4.33 -20.61
N ALA A 64 8.16 4.34 -19.47
CA ALA A 64 7.84 3.46 -18.35
C ALA A 64 6.81 4.14 -17.45
N ARG A 65 5.61 3.55 -17.33
CA ARG A 65 4.64 3.97 -16.32
C ARG A 65 4.98 3.32 -14.99
N VAL A 66 5.24 4.14 -13.98
CA VAL A 66 5.57 3.71 -12.63
C VAL A 66 4.49 4.25 -11.69
N ARG A 67 4.00 3.40 -10.79
CA ARG A 67 3.11 3.81 -9.71
C ARG A 67 3.91 3.80 -8.41
N LEU A 68 4.01 4.97 -7.79
CA LEU A 68 4.58 5.16 -6.45
C LEU A 68 3.42 5.29 -5.46
N ARG A 69 3.48 4.54 -4.37
CA ARG A 69 2.53 4.66 -3.25
C ARG A 69 3.31 4.91 -1.98
N VAL A 70 2.93 5.94 -1.23
CA VAL A 70 3.50 6.26 0.07
C VAL A 70 2.34 6.35 1.05
N GLY A 71 2.40 5.60 2.15
CA GLY A 71 1.30 5.54 3.08
C GLY A 71 1.73 5.29 4.51
N VAL A 72 0.77 5.45 5.41
CA VAL A 72 0.88 5.09 6.82
C VAL A 72 -0.32 4.24 7.20
N ALA A 73 -0.08 3.19 7.96
CA ALA A 73 -1.11 2.29 8.48
C ALA A 73 -1.02 2.24 10.00
N LEU A 74 -2.17 2.30 10.66
CA LEU A 74 -2.36 2.18 12.10
C LEU A 74 -3.11 0.87 12.39
N PRO A 75 -2.50 -0.08 13.12
CA PRO A 75 -3.22 -1.26 13.58
C PRO A 75 -4.30 -0.86 14.60
N LEU A 76 -5.52 -1.35 14.40
CA LEU A 76 -6.63 -1.21 15.35
C LEU A 76 -6.75 -2.41 16.29
N THR A 77 -6.30 -3.58 15.83
CA THR A 77 -6.24 -4.83 16.60
C THR A 77 -4.91 -5.55 16.32
N GLY A 78 -4.55 -6.54 17.12
CA GLY A 78 -3.29 -7.29 16.99
C GLY A 78 -2.05 -6.62 17.61
N GLY A 79 -2.16 -5.36 18.02
CA GLY A 79 -1.08 -4.59 18.65
C GLY A 79 -0.04 -4.06 17.65
N GLY A 80 0.77 -3.11 18.11
CA GLY A 80 1.84 -2.48 17.32
C GLY A 80 1.66 -0.97 17.12
N ASP A 81 2.70 -0.35 16.59
CA ASP A 81 2.72 1.09 16.30
C ASP A 81 2.28 1.38 14.86
N ALA A 82 2.04 2.65 14.56
CA ALA A 82 1.83 3.09 13.19
C ALA A 82 3.07 2.83 12.33
N VAL A 83 2.87 2.29 11.12
CA VAL A 83 3.95 1.94 10.19
C VAL A 83 3.81 2.75 8.91
N GLY A 84 4.88 3.46 8.55
CA GLY A 84 5.03 4.09 7.24
C GLY A 84 5.55 3.10 6.21
N TYR A 85 5.05 3.15 4.98
CA TYR A 85 5.51 2.30 3.89
C TYR A 85 5.65 3.06 2.58
N VAL A 86 6.50 2.51 1.71
CA VAL A 86 6.66 2.94 0.31
C VAL A 86 6.54 1.71 -0.57
N ARG A 87 5.76 1.82 -1.64
CA ARG A 87 5.63 0.78 -2.67
C ARG A 87 5.88 1.37 -4.04
N VAL A 88 6.73 0.70 -4.81
CA VAL A 88 7.01 1.01 -6.22
C VAL A 88 6.58 -0.19 -7.05
N GLY A 89 5.83 0.04 -8.12
CA GLY A 89 5.41 -1.04 -9.00
C GLY A 89 4.92 -0.57 -10.36
N LEU A 90 4.84 -1.51 -11.30
CA LEU A 90 4.12 -1.30 -12.55
C LEU A 90 2.60 -1.35 -12.26
N PRO A 91 1.78 -0.53 -12.93
CA PRO A 91 0.34 -0.76 -12.96
C PRO A 91 0.12 -2.14 -13.62
N PHE A 92 -0.48 -3.07 -12.88
CA PHE A 92 -0.93 -4.36 -13.41
C PHE A 92 -2.22 -4.18 -14.21
#